data_AF-A0A2V8G2B2-F1
#
_entry.id   AF-A0A2V8G2B2-F1
#
_cell.length_a   1.000
_cell.length_b   1.000
_cell.length_c   1.000
_cell.angle_alpha   90.00
_cell.angle_beta   90.00
_cell.angle_gamma   90.00
#
_symmetry.space_group_name_H-M   'P 1'
#
loop_
_entity.id
_entity.type
_entity.pdbx_description
1 polymer ?
#
loop_
_entity_poly.entity_id
_entity_poly.type
_entity_poly.pdbx_seq_one_letter_code
_entity_poly.pdbx_strand_id
1 'polypeptide(L)'
;PALMEKYMTAAERVARVALFGPPALSPTLTRLRSDGRRAGDAHTFPPKYDVSGLSLPNAFHAVHRIPVEGEYVIRVGLGGVRPAGSEPVTVALWVDERQVASVVHDPERSARFDEDRQDFGGQTTQFRVRLTAGDHWLAVAIPRIYEGLPARYRGPNPSSRPEPPKKEFTPPPGAPPERVAQLRQRFEETQAELQKIPLNGVRVAAVEVGGPYSQVTGPSPESIQKIYSCGHRNGEHERWCASRIMTDLARRAFRRPVAANEVDKYIALVQRAQQDEGSFEEGLAVGIQALLVSPAESSGAASGNRAADHPTRAGGAPVVFPVGKHAGRLAAARGRHGNAARSARPDRPGAAHVA
;
A
#
# COMPACT_ATOMS: atom_id res chain seq x y z
N PRO A 1 28.47 -15.53 -10.76
CA PRO A 1 28.48 -15.15 -9.32
C PRO A 1 27.18 -14.46 -8.87
N ALA A 2 26.80 -13.31 -9.45
CA ALA A 2 25.65 -12.50 -9.00
C ALA A 2 24.26 -13.16 -9.12
N LEU A 3 24.13 -14.27 -9.86
CA LEU A 3 22.85 -14.97 -10.02
C LEU A 3 22.53 -15.87 -8.81
N MET A 4 23.53 -16.62 -8.32
CA MET A 4 23.34 -17.54 -7.18
C MET A 4 23.03 -16.76 -5.89
N GLU A 5 23.74 -15.65 -5.66
CA GLU A 5 23.48 -14.75 -4.53
C GLU A 5 22.03 -14.25 -4.53
N LYS A 6 21.51 -13.82 -5.69
CA LYS A 6 20.11 -13.39 -5.82
C LYS A 6 19.12 -14.51 -5.49
N TYR A 7 19.39 -15.74 -5.90
CA TYR A 7 18.54 -16.89 -5.54
C TYR A 7 18.60 -17.20 -4.05
N MET A 8 19.79 -17.15 -3.45
CA MET A 8 19.95 -17.34 -2.00
C MET A 8 19.16 -16.29 -1.21
N THR A 9 19.29 -15.02 -1.57
CA THR A 9 18.54 -13.93 -0.92
C THR A 9 17.03 -14.07 -1.14
N ALA A 10 16.60 -14.47 -2.34
CA ALA A 10 15.17 -14.68 -2.61
C ALA A 10 14.61 -15.85 -1.81
N ALA A 11 15.32 -16.99 -1.75
CA ALA A 11 14.93 -18.16 -0.99
C ALA A 11 14.88 -17.88 0.51
N GLU A 12 15.87 -17.17 1.05
CA GLU A 12 15.87 -16.71 2.43
C GLU A 12 14.65 -15.84 2.72
N ARG A 13 14.40 -14.83 1.88
CA ARG A 13 13.24 -13.95 2.04
C ARG A 13 11.92 -14.71 2.02
N VAL A 14 11.75 -15.66 1.10
CA VAL A 14 10.54 -16.49 1.02
C VAL A 14 10.38 -17.36 2.27
N ALA A 15 11.45 -18.04 2.71
CA ALA A 15 11.42 -18.89 3.90
C ALA A 15 11.06 -18.07 5.15
N ARG A 16 11.71 -16.92 5.33
CA ARG A 16 11.46 -16.04 6.47
C ARG A 16 10.03 -15.47 6.46
N VAL A 17 9.53 -15.01 5.31
CA VAL A 17 8.15 -14.50 5.22
C VAL A 17 7.13 -15.60 5.52
N ALA A 18 7.38 -16.83 5.08
CA ALA A 18 6.48 -17.95 5.31
C ALA A 18 6.41 -18.38 6.79
N LEU A 19 7.53 -18.26 7.53
CA LEU A 19 7.65 -18.67 8.93
C LEU A 19 7.36 -17.55 9.93
N PHE A 20 7.80 -16.33 9.64
CA PHE A 20 7.76 -15.20 10.57
C PHE A 20 6.82 -14.09 10.10
N GLY A 21 6.34 -14.13 8.86
CA GLY A 21 5.57 -13.07 8.25
C GLY A 21 6.42 -12.02 7.55
N PRO A 22 5.76 -11.06 6.86
CA PRO A 22 6.47 -9.96 6.23
C PRO A 22 7.17 -9.08 7.27
N PRO A 23 8.35 -8.52 6.94
CA PRO A 23 9.03 -7.58 7.83
C PRO A 23 8.13 -6.37 8.09
N ALA A 24 8.26 -5.79 9.28
CA ALA A 24 7.58 -4.52 9.60
C ALA A 24 8.12 -3.42 8.68
N LEU A 25 7.20 -2.72 8.00
CA LEU A 25 7.53 -1.62 7.11
C LEU A 25 7.15 -0.29 7.75
N SER A 26 8.05 0.68 7.65
CA SER A 26 7.70 2.07 7.97
C SER A 26 6.71 2.60 6.93
N PRO A 27 5.68 3.37 7.33
CA PRO A 27 4.78 3.99 6.39
C PRO A 27 5.53 4.91 5.42
N THR A 28 5.26 4.75 4.14
CA THR A 28 5.78 5.62 3.08
C THR A 28 4.62 6.24 2.31
N LEU A 29 4.87 7.39 1.68
CA LEU A 29 3.90 8.05 0.82
C LEU A 29 4.39 7.99 -0.62
N THR A 30 3.63 7.30 -1.47
CA THR A 30 3.98 7.10 -2.88
C THR A 30 2.94 7.77 -3.75
N ARG A 31 3.36 8.75 -4.57
CA ARG A 31 2.51 9.32 -5.61
C ARG A 31 2.41 8.36 -6.79
N LEU A 32 1.19 8.02 -7.16
CA LEU A 32 0.91 7.14 -8.30
C LEU A 32 0.93 7.93 -9.61
N ARG A 33 1.27 7.24 -10.68
CA ARG A 33 1.06 7.74 -12.05
C ARG A 33 -0.23 7.14 -12.59
N SER A 34 -1.04 7.97 -13.23
CA SER A 34 -2.27 7.51 -13.88
C SER A 34 -1.92 6.79 -15.16
N ASP A 35 -2.46 5.60 -15.35
CA ASP A 35 -2.54 4.88 -16.63
C ASP A 35 -3.66 5.45 -17.52
N GLY A 36 -4.46 6.38 -16.98
CA GLY A 36 -5.63 6.98 -17.61
C GLY A 36 -5.34 8.00 -18.73
N ARG A 37 -6.40 8.33 -19.46
CA ARG A 37 -6.39 9.34 -20.54
C ARG A 37 -6.12 10.73 -19.96
N ARG A 38 -5.60 11.65 -20.78
CA ARG A 38 -5.49 13.07 -20.38
C ARG A 38 -6.89 13.58 -20.04
N ALA A 39 -7.02 14.21 -18.87
CA ALA A 39 -8.25 14.88 -18.47
C ALA A 39 -8.66 15.90 -19.55
N GLY A 40 -9.92 15.84 -19.96
CA GLY A 40 -10.51 16.76 -20.92
C GLY A 40 -11.70 17.46 -20.28
N ASP A 41 -11.79 18.77 -20.48
CA ASP A 41 -12.89 19.58 -19.99
C ASP A 41 -14.12 19.41 -20.88
N ALA A 42 -15.31 19.46 -20.28
CA ALA A 42 -16.57 19.37 -21.02
C ALA A 42 -17.35 20.69 -20.94
N HIS A 43 -17.65 21.25 -22.11
CA HIS A 43 -18.47 22.45 -22.27
C HIS A 43 -19.93 22.14 -22.67
N THR A 44 -20.26 20.87 -22.95
CA THR A 44 -21.61 20.42 -23.29
C THR A 44 -21.97 19.14 -22.54
N PHE A 45 -23.28 18.86 -22.42
CA PHE A 45 -23.77 17.62 -21.82
C PHE A 45 -23.71 16.47 -22.83
N PRO A 46 -22.96 15.40 -22.57
CA PRO A 46 -23.06 14.21 -23.38
C PRO A 46 -24.44 13.56 -23.19
N PRO A 47 -25.14 13.14 -24.26
CA PRO A 47 -26.48 12.53 -24.16
C PRO A 47 -26.47 11.19 -23.41
N LYS A 48 -25.33 10.48 -23.45
CA LYS A 48 -25.07 9.27 -22.67
C LYS A 48 -23.62 9.31 -22.20
N TYR A 49 -23.39 8.95 -20.94
CA TYR A 49 -22.06 8.82 -20.37
C TYR A 49 -22.08 7.80 -19.23
N ASP A 50 -20.89 7.37 -18.82
CA ASP A 50 -20.73 6.49 -17.67
C ASP A 50 -20.96 7.26 -16.36
N VAL A 51 -22.09 6.99 -15.71
CA VAL A 51 -22.49 7.62 -14.45
C VAL A 51 -21.60 7.25 -13.27
N SER A 52 -20.85 6.14 -13.35
CA SER A 52 -19.84 5.81 -12.34
C SER A 52 -18.64 6.76 -12.41
N GLY A 53 -18.44 7.37 -13.59
CA GLY A 53 -17.32 8.25 -13.89
C GLY A 53 -16.02 7.52 -14.22
N LEU A 54 -15.96 6.18 -14.10
CA LEU A 54 -14.73 5.40 -14.28
C LEU A 54 -14.18 5.49 -15.70
N SER A 55 -15.05 5.48 -16.71
CA SER A 55 -14.62 5.53 -18.12
C SER A 55 -14.31 6.94 -18.62
N LEU A 56 -14.52 7.96 -17.78
CA LEU A 56 -14.35 9.36 -18.16
C LEU A 56 -12.88 9.81 -18.00
N PRO A 57 -12.43 10.79 -18.80
CA PRO A 57 -11.03 11.24 -18.75
C PRO A 57 -10.63 11.93 -17.44
N ASN A 58 -11.60 12.34 -16.61
CA ASN A 58 -11.39 12.94 -15.30
C ASN A 58 -11.17 11.91 -14.16
N ALA A 59 -11.29 10.61 -14.46
CA ALA A 59 -10.97 9.54 -13.53
C ALA A 59 -9.47 9.18 -13.55
N PHE A 60 -8.98 8.76 -12.40
CA PHE A 60 -7.63 8.27 -12.20
C PHE A 60 -7.64 6.74 -12.15
N HIS A 61 -6.65 6.11 -12.77
CA HIS A 61 -6.49 4.65 -12.81
C HIS A 61 -5.01 4.32 -12.62
N ALA A 62 -4.68 3.37 -11.77
CA ALA A 62 -3.31 2.86 -11.64
C ALA A 62 -3.31 1.44 -11.08
N VAL A 63 -2.40 0.60 -11.58
CA VAL A 63 -2.04 -0.64 -10.88
C VAL A 63 -0.94 -0.35 -9.88
N HIS A 64 -1.14 -0.73 -8.61
CA HIS A 64 -0.18 -0.50 -7.54
C HIS A 64 0.05 -1.78 -6.72
N ARG A 65 1.34 -2.13 -6.53
CA ARG A 65 1.76 -3.23 -5.67
C ARG A 65 1.69 -2.81 -4.21
N ILE A 66 0.74 -3.37 -3.47
CA ILE A 66 0.65 -3.29 -2.02
C ILE A 66 1.65 -4.31 -1.43
N PRO A 67 2.68 -3.87 -0.70
CA PRO A 67 3.76 -4.76 -0.27
C PRO A 67 3.35 -5.75 0.82
N VAL A 68 2.42 -5.36 1.71
CA VAL A 68 1.96 -6.13 2.86
C VAL A 68 0.49 -5.82 3.15
N GLU A 69 -0.22 -6.73 3.80
CA GLU A 69 -1.58 -6.43 4.24
C GLU A 69 -1.56 -5.41 5.39
N GLY A 70 -2.43 -4.41 5.31
CA GLY A 70 -2.56 -3.38 6.33
C GLY A 70 -3.57 -2.31 5.97
N GLU A 71 -3.62 -1.28 6.79
CA GLU A 71 -4.38 -0.06 6.52
C GLU A 71 -3.56 0.91 5.67
N TYR A 72 -4.20 1.55 4.71
CA TYR A 72 -3.60 2.51 3.80
C TYR A 72 -4.46 3.76 3.73
N VAL A 73 -3.79 4.90 3.58
CA VAL A 73 -4.43 6.19 3.31
C VAL A 73 -4.27 6.51 1.84
N ILE A 74 -5.38 6.59 1.11
CA ILE A 74 -5.40 7.04 -0.28
C ILE A 74 -5.72 8.54 -0.27
N ARG A 75 -4.71 9.38 -0.53
CA ARG A 75 -4.87 10.82 -0.66
C ARG A 75 -5.16 11.16 -2.12
N VAL A 76 -6.21 11.94 -2.34
CA VAL A 76 -6.68 12.34 -3.65
C VAL A 76 -6.58 13.86 -3.75
N GLY A 77 -5.72 14.34 -4.63
CA GLY A 77 -5.70 15.74 -5.04
C GLY A 77 -6.74 15.98 -6.13
N LEU A 78 -7.56 17.01 -5.95
CA LEU A 78 -8.54 17.45 -6.94
C LEU A 78 -8.00 18.64 -7.73
N GLY A 79 -8.65 18.93 -8.85
CA GLY A 79 -8.31 20.10 -9.64
C GLY A 79 -9.41 20.46 -10.63
N GLY A 80 -9.21 21.61 -11.28
CA GLY A 80 -10.14 22.16 -12.24
C GLY A 80 -11.24 22.99 -11.59
N VAL A 81 -12.15 23.46 -12.42
CA VAL A 81 -13.16 24.44 -12.03
C VAL A 81 -14.56 23.97 -12.43
N ARG A 82 -15.56 24.43 -11.67
CA ARG A 82 -16.98 24.32 -12.00
C ARG A 82 -17.65 25.69 -11.86
N PRO A 83 -18.80 25.90 -12.52
CA PRO A 83 -19.60 27.09 -12.30
C PRO A 83 -19.95 27.27 -10.82
N ALA A 84 -19.93 28.51 -10.32
CA ALA A 84 -20.38 28.79 -8.97
C ALA A 84 -21.86 28.45 -8.78
N GLY A 85 -22.24 28.08 -7.54
CA GLY A 85 -23.57 27.58 -7.22
C GLY A 85 -23.81 26.13 -7.63
N SER A 86 -22.78 25.37 -8.01
CA SER A 86 -22.91 23.91 -8.23
C SER A 86 -22.98 23.16 -6.88
N GLU A 87 -23.67 22.02 -6.85
CA GLU A 87 -23.65 21.13 -5.68
C GLU A 87 -22.29 20.46 -5.47
N PRO A 88 -21.99 19.99 -4.24
CA PRO A 88 -20.79 19.22 -3.94
C PRO A 88 -20.65 18.01 -4.85
N VAL A 89 -19.40 17.63 -5.11
CA VAL A 89 -19.10 16.44 -5.91
C VAL A 89 -18.87 15.24 -5.00
N THR A 90 -19.25 14.06 -5.45
CA THR A 90 -18.83 12.82 -4.77
C THR A 90 -17.51 12.35 -5.37
N VAL A 91 -16.55 12.00 -4.53
CA VAL A 91 -15.31 11.32 -4.94
C VAL A 91 -15.40 9.88 -4.48
N ALA A 92 -15.24 8.92 -5.39
CA ALA A 92 -15.36 7.50 -5.12
C ALA A 92 -14.03 6.78 -5.36
N LEU A 93 -13.65 5.93 -4.42
CA LEU A 93 -12.50 5.04 -4.48
C LEU A 93 -12.95 3.63 -4.87
N TRP A 94 -12.28 3.09 -5.87
CA TRP A 94 -12.45 1.74 -6.39
C TRP A 94 -11.17 0.94 -6.21
N VAL A 95 -11.33 -0.30 -5.78
CA VAL A 95 -10.25 -1.29 -5.64
C VAL A 95 -10.73 -2.57 -6.30
N ASP A 96 -9.98 -3.07 -7.27
CA ASP A 96 -10.28 -4.30 -8.02
C ASP A 96 -11.74 -4.36 -8.48
N GLU A 97 -12.16 -3.35 -9.25
CA GLU A 97 -13.51 -3.22 -9.84
C GLU A 97 -14.65 -3.02 -8.84
N ARG A 98 -14.36 -2.93 -7.54
CA ARG A 98 -15.36 -2.68 -6.50
C ARG A 98 -15.22 -1.29 -5.91
N GLN A 99 -16.33 -0.54 -5.83
CA GLN A 99 -16.37 0.70 -5.05
C GLN A 99 -16.24 0.36 -3.57
N VAL A 100 -15.14 0.77 -2.94
CA VAL A 100 -14.86 0.47 -1.53
C VAL A 100 -15.19 1.62 -0.59
N ALA A 101 -15.14 2.86 -1.09
CA ALA A 101 -15.45 4.06 -0.30
C ALA A 101 -15.87 5.23 -1.20
N SER A 102 -16.57 6.20 -0.63
CA SER A 102 -16.87 7.47 -1.28
C SER A 102 -17.03 8.58 -0.25
N VAL A 103 -16.75 9.82 -0.65
CA VAL A 103 -16.88 11.01 0.19
C VAL A 103 -17.48 12.15 -0.61
N VAL A 104 -18.36 12.92 0.02
CA VAL A 104 -18.88 14.16 -0.56
C VAL A 104 -17.86 15.27 -0.30
N HIS A 105 -17.40 15.91 -1.36
CA HIS A 105 -16.42 16.98 -1.33
C HIS A 105 -17.08 18.29 -1.76
N ASP A 106 -17.18 19.23 -0.83
CA ASP A 106 -17.73 20.56 -1.07
C ASP A 106 -16.58 21.58 -1.18
N PRO A 107 -16.25 22.06 -2.40
CA PRO A 107 -15.16 23.00 -2.59
C PRO A 107 -15.40 24.33 -1.87
N GLU A 108 -16.66 24.64 -1.56
CA GLU A 108 -17.07 25.89 -0.93
C GLU A 108 -16.80 25.95 0.57
N ARG A 109 -16.53 24.81 1.22
CA ARG A 109 -16.15 24.73 2.65
C ARG A 109 -14.69 25.10 2.89
N SER A 110 -13.88 25.15 1.84
CA SER A 110 -12.47 25.56 1.91
C SER A 110 -12.36 27.09 1.82
N ALA A 111 -11.23 27.66 2.26
CA ALA A 111 -10.93 29.07 2.01
C ALA A 111 -10.96 29.33 0.49
N ARG A 112 -11.76 30.31 0.06
CA ARG A 112 -11.94 30.66 -1.34
C ARG A 112 -11.27 31.99 -1.65
N PHE A 113 -10.57 32.04 -2.77
CA PHE A 113 -10.10 33.29 -3.37
C PHE A 113 -11.09 33.84 -4.39
N ASP A 114 -11.90 32.96 -4.98
CA ASP A 114 -12.89 33.29 -6.01
C ASP A 114 -14.32 33.07 -5.49
N GLU A 115 -15.19 34.05 -5.72
CA GLU A 115 -16.63 33.97 -5.43
C GLU A 115 -17.45 33.58 -6.67
N ASP A 116 -16.85 33.65 -7.84
CA ASP A 116 -17.50 33.55 -9.15
C ASP A 116 -17.41 32.15 -9.78
N ARG A 117 -16.59 31.27 -9.19
CA ARG A 117 -16.40 29.88 -9.60
C ARG A 117 -16.18 28.96 -8.40
N GLN A 118 -16.34 27.67 -8.61
CA GLN A 118 -15.84 26.65 -7.69
C GLN A 118 -14.50 26.14 -8.20
N ASP A 119 -13.42 26.44 -7.47
CA ASP A 119 -12.09 25.93 -7.76
C ASP A 119 -11.77 24.72 -6.87
N PHE A 120 -11.26 23.64 -7.48
CA PHE A 120 -10.81 22.43 -6.82
C PHE A 120 -9.28 22.36 -6.71
N GLY A 121 -8.56 23.31 -7.30
CA GLY A 121 -7.10 23.40 -7.27
C GLY A 121 -6.54 23.40 -5.85
N GLY A 122 -5.58 22.51 -5.60
CA GLY A 122 -4.92 22.37 -4.29
C GLY A 122 -5.78 21.71 -3.21
N GLN A 123 -7.05 21.39 -3.50
CA GLN A 123 -7.91 20.69 -2.55
C GLN A 123 -7.60 19.20 -2.53
N THR A 124 -7.73 18.61 -1.35
CA THR A 124 -7.48 17.17 -1.16
C THR A 124 -8.60 16.52 -0.38
N THR A 125 -8.85 15.26 -0.69
CA THR A 125 -9.67 14.35 0.13
C THR A 125 -8.90 13.06 0.37
N GLN A 126 -9.28 12.29 1.40
CA GLN A 126 -8.55 11.08 1.75
C GLN A 126 -9.48 9.94 2.15
N PHE A 127 -9.07 8.72 1.83
CA PHE A 127 -9.74 7.48 2.23
C PHE A 127 -8.81 6.66 3.11
N ARG A 128 -9.34 6.07 4.18
CA ARG A 128 -8.66 5.03 4.96
C ARG A 128 -9.26 3.68 4.57
N VAL A 129 -8.45 2.78 4.04
CA VAL A 129 -8.89 1.47 3.55
C VAL A 129 -7.90 0.38 3.95
N ARG A 130 -8.41 -0.81 4.24
CA ARG A 130 -7.56 -1.99 4.44
C ARG A 130 -7.33 -2.67 3.09
N LEU A 131 -6.07 -2.91 2.74
CA LEU A 131 -5.66 -3.55 1.49
C LEU A 131 -4.84 -4.80 1.77
N THR A 132 -5.05 -5.83 0.96
CA THR A 132 -4.26 -7.08 0.99
C THR A 132 -2.91 -6.88 0.30
N ALA A 133 -1.95 -7.76 0.60
CA ALA A 133 -0.68 -7.77 -0.14
C ALA A 133 -0.91 -8.27 -1.56
N GLY A 134 -0.37 -7.59 -2.56
CA GLY A 134 -0.61 -7.95 -3.96
C GLY A 134 -0.63 -6.75 -4.90
N ASP A 135 -0.79 -7.02 -6.19
CA ASP A 135 -1.09 -5.98 -7.17
C ASP A 135 -2.58 -5.68 -7.13
N HIS A 136 -2.92 -4.42 -6.95
CA HIS A 136 -4.30 -3.95 -6.90
C HIS A 136 -4.53 -2.90 -7.97
N TRP A 137 -5.68 -2.96 -8.63
CA TRP A 137 -6.13 -1.88 -9.50
C TRP A 137 -6.85 -0.84 -8.64
N LEU A 138 -6.28 0.36 -8.59
CA LEU A 138 -6.82 1.50 -7.86
C LEU A 138 -7.38 2.50 -8.85
N ALA A 139 -8.65 2.85 -8.68
CA ALA A 139 -9.28 3.90 -9.46
C ALA A 139 -9.99 4.91 -8.57
N VAL A 140 -9.93 6.19 -8.97
CA VAL A 140 -10.65 7.27 -8.31
C VAL A 140 -11.46 7.99 -9.36
N ALA A 141 -12.77 8.08 -9.13
CA ALA A 141 -13.70 8.68 -10.07
C ALA A 141 -14.65 9.66 -9.36
N ILE A 142 -15.27 10.50 -10.17
CA ILE A 142 -16.30 11.45 -9.73
C ILE A 142 -17.60 11.02 -10.41
N PRO A 143 -18.44 10.21 -9.74
CA PRO A 143 -19.69 9.73 -10.31
C PRO A 143 -20.66 10.90 -10.55
N ARG A 144 -21.51 10.75 -11.56
CA ARG A 144 -22.58 11.71 -11.91
C ARG A 144 -22.09 13.15 -12.04
N ILE A 145 -20.92 13.32 -12.64
CA ILE A 145 -20.19 14.60 -12.67
C ILE A 145 -20.93 15.76 -13.36
N TYR A 146 -21.93 15.47 -14.21
CA TYR A 146 -22.78 16.46 -14.87
C TYR A 146 -24.03 16.84 -14.08
N GLU A 147 -24.29 16.20 -12.95
CA GLU A 147 -25.39 16.55 -12.05
C GLU A 147 -24.99 17.66 -11.08
N GLY A 148 -26.00 18.32 -10.49
CA GLY A 148 -25.78 19.38 -9.51
C GLY A 148 -25.20 20.66 -10.11
N LEU A 149 -25.34 20.89 -11.41
CA LEU A 149 -24.97 22.16 -12.04
C LEU A 149 -26.09 23.21 -11.87
N PRO A 150 -25.76 24.52 -11.92
CA PRO A 150 -26.75 25.59 -11.85
C PRO A 150 -27.89 25.40 -12.86
N ALA A 151 -29.13 25.72 -12.45
CA ALA A 151 -30.33 25.46 -13.22
C ALA A 151 -30.30 26.11 -14.62
N ARG A 152 -29.59 27.23 -14.78
CA ARG A 152 -29.38 27.89 -16.08
C ARG A 152 -28.77 27.00 -17.15
N TYR A 153 -28.01 25.97 -16.77
CA TYR A 153 -27.40 25.02 -17.70
C TYR A 153 -28.34 23.90 -18.15
N ARG A 154 -29.52 23.75 -17.54
CA ARG A 154 -30.54 22.75 -17.92
C ARG A 154 -30.01 21.31 -17.97
N GLY A 155 -29.07 20.99 -17.08
CA GLY A 155 -28.53 19.64 -16.90
C GLY A 155 -29.44 18.72 -16.07
N PRO A 156 -29.11 17.43 -15.97
CA PRO A 156 -29.81 16.49 -15.09
C PRO A 156 -29.61 16.88 -13.61
N ASN A 157 -30.65 16.72 -12.79
CA ASN A 157 -30.63 17.00 -11.33
C ASN A 157 -29.93 18.34 -10.99
N PRO A 158 -30.51 19.48 -11.38
CA PRO A 158 -29.88 20.79 -11.19
C PRO A 158 -29.67 21.12 -9.71
N SER A 159 -28.71 22.01 -9.46
CA SER A 159 -28.37 22.50 -8.13
C SER A 159 -29.53 23.20 -7.43
N SER A 160 -29.62 23.01 -6.12
CA SER A 160 -30.56 23.73 -5.26
C SER A 160 -29.95 25.00 -4.64
N ARG A 161 -28.64 25.21 -4.82
CA ARG A 161 -27.92 26.37 -4.28
C ARG A 161 -28.34 27.65 -5.02
N PRO A 162 -28.41 28.80 -4.32
CA PRO A 162 -28.62 30.08 -4.97
C PRO A 162 -27.43 30.36 -5.91
N GLU A 163 -27.72 30.70 -7.16
CA GLU A 163 -26.69 31.15 -8.07
C GLU A 163 -26.19 32.53 -7.61
N PRO A 164 -24.86 32.77 -7.54
CA PRO A 164 -24.36 34.09 -7.20
C PRO A 164 -24.85 35.11 -8.22
N PRO A 165 -25.27 36.31 -7.77
CA PRO A 165 -25.77 37.34 -8.67
C PRO A 165 -24.69 37.72 -9.68
N LYS A 166 -25.10 37.98 -10.92
CA LYS A 166 -24.18 38.47 -11.94
C LYS A 166 -23.62 39.82 -11.46
N LYS A 167 -22.30 39.90 -11.26
CA LYS A 167 -21.65 41.17 -10.92
C LYS A 167 -21.92 42.16 -12.05
N GLU A 168 -22.41 43.35 -11.73
CA GLU A 168 -22.59 44.46 -12.67
C GLU A 168 -21.39 45.41 -12.59
N PHE A 169 -21.07 46.09 -13.69
CA PHE A 169 -20.00 47.07 -13.69
C PHE A 169 -20.44 48.38 -13.05
N THR A 170 -19.93 48.65 -11.85
CA THR A 170 -20.15 49.93 -11.15
C THR A 170 -18.83 50.72 -11.10
N PRO A 171 -18.72 51.85 -11.83
CA PRO A 171 -17.49 52.65 -11.82
C PRO A 171 -17.30 53.37 -10.47
N PRO A 172 -16.06 53.51 -9.98
CA PRO A 172 -15.78 54.28 -8.77
C PRO A 172 -16.19 55.76 -8.91
N PRO A 173 -16.80 56.39 -7.89
CA PRO A 173 -17.16 57.80 -7.94
C PRO A 173 -15.92 58.68 -8.19
N GLY A 174 -16.04 59.63 -9.14
CA GLY A 174 -14.96 60.60 -9.44
C GLY A 174 -13.75 60.03 -10.17
N ALA A 175 -13.80 58.80 -10.69
CA ALA A 175 -12.70 58.24 -11.47
C ALA A 175 -12.56 58.95 -12.84
N PRO A 176 -11.32 59.25 -13.31
CA PRO A 176 -11.11 59.82 -14.62
C PRO A 176 -11.58 58.87 -15.73
N PRO A 177 -12.03 59.38 -16.90
CA PRO A 177 -12.60 58.56 -17.99
C PRO A 177 -11.70 57.41 -18.44
N GLU A 178 -10.38 57.64 -18.49
CA GLU A 178 -9.39 56.61 -18.86
C GLU A 178 -9.38 55.44 -17.87
N ARG A 179 -9.46 55.72 -16.57
CA ARG A 179 -9.52 54.68 -15.52
C ARG A 179 -10.83 53.90 -15.58
N VAL A 180 -11.94 54.58 -15.89
CA VAL A 180 -13.24 53.91 -16.07
C VAL A 180 -13.21 52.96 -17.27
N ALA A 181 -12.61 53.37 -18.39
CA ALA A 181 -12.44 52.52 -19.56
C ALA A 181 -11.60 51.28 -19.27
N GLN A 182 -10.46 51.43 -18.57
CA GLN A 182 -9.61 50.29 -18.16
C GLN A 182 -10.34 49.31 -17.23
N LEU A 183 -11.08 49.83 -16.24
CA LEU A 183 -11.85 48.98 -15.32
C LEU A 183 -12.97 48.24 -16.04
N ARG A 184 -13.65 48.89 -16.99
CA ARG A 184 -14.68 48.28 -17.81
C ARG A 184 -14.11 47.16 -18.68
N GLN A 185 -12.99 47.42 -19.35
CA GLN A 185 -12.29 46.40 -20.14
C GLN A 185 -11.93 45.18 -19.27
N ARG A 186 -11.31 45.39 -18.10
CA ARG A 186 -10.96 44.30 -17.18
C ARG A 186 -12.20 43.52 -16.70
N PHE A 187 -13.31 44.22 -16.45
CA PHE A 187 -14.57 43.59 -16.08
C PHE A 187 -15.13 42.74 -17.23
N GLU A 188 -15.14 43.24 -18.45
CA GLU A 188 -15.58 42.52 -19.65
C GLU A 188 -14.70 41.29 -19.92
N GLU A 189 -13.37 41.42 -19.77
CA GLU A 189 -12.43 40.30 -19.84
C GLU A 189 -12.72 39.23 -18.78
N THR A 190 -12.99 39.65 -17.54
CA THR A 190 -13.36 38.73 -16.45
C THR A 190 -14.67 38.00 -16.76
N GLN A 191 -15.69 38.73 -17.25
CA GLN A 191 -16.96 38.13 -17.66
C GLN A 191 -16.78 37.14 -18.82
N ALA A 192 -15.90 37.45 -19.79
CA ALA A 192 -15.58 36.55 -20.89
C ALA A 192 -14.87 35.28 -20.40
N GLU A 193 -13.92 35.38 -19.46
CA GLU A 193 -13.27 34.22 -18.85
C GLU A 193 -14.25 33.35 -18.06
N LEU A 194 -15.20 33.96 -17.33
CA LEU A 194 -16.24 33.22 -16.62
C LEU A 194 -17.16 32.45 -17.56
N GLN A 195 -17.46 32.99 -18.74
CA GLN A 195 -18.26 32.29 -19.75
C GLN A 195 -17.52 31.09 -20.37
N LYS A 196 -16.18 31.07 -20.30
CA LYS A 196 -15.35 29.94 -20.78
C LYS A 196 -15.26 28.79 -19.77
N ILE A 197 -15.68 28.99 -18.51
CA ILE A 197 -15.63 27.93 -17.50
C ILE A 197 -16.38 26.70 -18.02
N PRO A 198 -15.73 25.52 -18.08
CA PRO A 198 -16.41 24.32 -18.53
C PRO A 198 -17.54 23.96 -17.58
N LEU A 199 -18.61 23.38 -18.13
CA LEU A 199 -19.70 22.80 -17.34
C LEU A 199 -19.14 21.80 -16.34
N ASN A 200 -18.15 21.04 -16.78
CA ASN A 200 -17.45 20.08 -15.97
C ASN A 200 -15.94 20.12 -16.28
N GLY A 201 -15.18 20.76 -15.39
CA GLY A 201 -13.72 20.73 -15.38
C GLY A 201 -13.12 20.02 -14.16
N VAL A 202 -13.94 19.53 -13.22
CA VAL A 202 -13.43 18.87 -12.00
C VAL A 202 -12.82 17.53 -12.35
N ARG A 203 -11.65 17.25 -11.76
CA ARG A 203 -10.88 16.03 -12.06
C ARG A 203 -10.07 15.58 -10.87
N VAL A 204 -9.69 14.30 -10.91
CA VAL A 204 -8.64 13.77 -10.04
C VAL A 204 -7.29 14.20 -10.62
N ALA A 205 -6.59 15.08 -9.90
CA ALA A 205 -5.31 15.63 -10.33
C ALA A 205 -4.12 14.77 -9.90
N ALA A 206 -4.21 14.13 -8.73
CA ALA A 206 -3.18 13.24 -8.22
C ALA A 206 -3.76 12.22 -7.24
N VAL A 207 -3.14 11.05 -7.16
CA VAL A 207 -3.42 10.05 -6.13
C VAL A 207 -2.11 9.64 -5.48
N GLU A 208 -2.11 9.58 -4.15
CA GLU A 208 -0.97 9.15 -3.34
C GLU A 208 -1.42 8.05 -2.38
N VAL A 209 -0.61 7.01 -2.25
CA VAL A 209 -0.83 5.89 -1.34
C VAL A 209 0.13 6.04 -0.16
N GLY A 210 -0.43 6.26 1.01
CA GLY A 210 0.27 6.30 2.29
C GLY A 210 0.09 5.00 3.07
N GLY A 211 1.18 4.40 3.54
CA GLY A 211 1.13 3.19 4.36
C GLY A 211 2.34 2.27 4.15
N PRO A 212 2.30 1.04 4.67
CA PRO A 212 1.23 0.48 5.50
C PRO A 212 1.13 1.13 6.88
N TYR A 213 -0.08 1.33 7.36
CA TYR A 213 -0.43 1.56 8.76
C TYR A 213 -1.06 0.27 9.32
N SER A 214 -1.00 0.06 10.64
CA SER A 214 -1.63 -1.11 11.27
C SER A 214 -1.33 -2.42 10.53
N GLN A 215 -0.07 -2.61 10.12
CA GLN A 215 0.38 -3.73 9.30
C GLN A 215 0.03 -5.06 9.99
N VAL A 216 -0.46 -6.03 9.21
CA VAL A 216 -0.60 -7.40 9.68
C VAL A 216 0.80 -8.01 9.84
N THR A 217 1.13 -8.40 11.07
CA THR A 217 2.40 -9.03 11.43
C THR A 217 2.21 -10.53 11.63
N GLY A 218 3.32 -11.27 11.56
CA GLY A 218 3.31 -12.72 11.71
C GLY A 218 3.02 -13.47 10.39
N PRO A 219 3.27 -14.78 10.36
CA PRO A 219 3.02 -15.62 9.20
C PRO A 219 1.51 -15.77 8.93
N SER A 220 1.12 -15.94 7.66
CA SER A 220 -0.29 -16.16 7.35
C SER A 220 -0.77 -17.54 7.85
N PRO A 221 -2.04 -17.68 8.28
CA PRO A 221 -2.60 -18.96 8.71
C PRO A 221 -2.44 -20.07 7.67
N GLU A 222 -2.56 -19.74 6.37
CA GLU A 222 -2.36 -20.66 5.26
C GLU A 222 -0.91 -21.13 5.15
N SER A 223 0.06 -20.23 5.41
CA SER A 223 1.48 -20.58 5.43
C SER A 223 1.79 -21.53 6.58
N ILE A 224 1.33 -21.20 7.79
CA ILE A 224 1.47 -22.07 8.98
C ILE A 224 0.88 -23.46 8.67
N GLN A 225 -0.33 -23.52 8.12
CA GLN A 225 -0.99 -24.78 7.80
C GLN A 225 -0.23 -25.61 6.77
N LYS A 226 0.38 -24.97 5.76
CA LYS A 226 1.13 -25.65 4.71
C LYS A 226 2.51 -26.12 5.15
N ILE A 227 3.17 -25.37 6.03
CA ILE A 227 4.53 -25.66 6.51
C ILE A 227 4.49 -26.71 7.61
N TYR A 228 3.68 -26.52 8.64
CA TYR A 228 3.67 -27.39 9.83
C TYR A 228 2.79 -28.63 9.61
N SER A 229 3.20 -29.46 8.64
CA SER A 229 2.55 -30.74 8.29
C SER A 229 2.59 -31.80 9.41
N CYS A 230 3.36 -31.53 10.47
CA CYS A 230 3.38 -32.29 11.72
C CYS A 230 2.17 -32.03 12.64
N GLY A 231 1.42 -30.94 12.42
CA GLY A 231 0.24 -30.59 13.24
C GLY A 231 0.53 -29.68 14.43
N HIS A 232 1.79 -29.53 14.86
CA HIS A 232 2.16 -28.68 16.02
C HIS A 232 2.31 -27.21 15.61
N ARG A 233 1.20 -26.54 15.30
CA ARG A 233 1.20 -25.15 14.78
C ARG A 233 1.48 -24.08 15.84
N ASN A 234 1.46 -24.47 17.11
CA ASN A 234 1.64 -23.62 18.30
C ASN A 234 3.10 -23.60 18.81
N GLY A 235 4.04 -24.25 18.12
CA GLY A 235 5.46 -24.25 18.49
C GLY A 235 5.90 -25.42 19.38
N GLU A 236 5.00 -26.33 19.77
CA GLU A 236 5.33 -27.53 20.58
C GLU A 236 5.93 -28.64 19.72
N HIS A 237 6.99 -28.31 18.97
CA HIS A 237 7.58 -29.21 17.98
C HIS A 237 8.35 -30.37 18.61
N GLU A 238 8.01 -31.59 18.20
CA GLU A 238 8.76 -32.80 18.52
C GLU A 238 9.93 -33.03 17.56
N ARG A 239 10.88 -33.90 17.94
CA ARG A 239 12.09 -34.18 17.15
C ARG A 239 11.82 -34.64 15.72
N TRP A 240 10.71 -35.35 15.49
CA TRP A 240 10.33 -35.84 14.15
C TRP A 240 9.68 -34.76 13.28
N CYS A 241 9.30 -33.60 13.84
CA CYS A 241 8.64 -32.53 13.12
C CYS A 241 9.50 -32.02 11.96
N ALA A 242 10.80 -31.79 12.18
CA ALA A 242 11.72 -31.36 11.14
C ALA A 242 11.72 -32.34 9.95
N SER A 243 11.85 -33.64 10.21
CA SER A 243 11.89 -34.66 9.17
C SER A 243 10.61 -34.70 8.35
N ARG A 244 9.44 -34.63 8.99
CA ARG A 244 8.15 -34.64 8.30
C ARG A 244 7.93 -33.38 7.47
N ILE A 245 8.22 -32.21 8.04
CA ILE A 245 8.06 -30.91 7.35
C ILE A 245 8.98 -30.87 6.13
N MET A 246 10.27 -31.15 6.31
CA MET A 246 11.23 -31.09 5.20
C MET A 246 10.93 -32.11 4.11
N THR A 247 10.47 -33.30 4.46
CA THR A 247 10.06 -34.31 3.46
C THR A 247 8.84 -33.87 2.65
N ASP A 248 7.82 -33.32 3.30
CA ASP A 248 6.61 -32.82 2.64
C ASP A 248 6.92 -31.63 1.71
N LEU A 249 7.75 -30.68 2.18
CA LEU A 249 8.20 -29.56 1.36
C LEU A 249 9.08 -30.00 0.19
N ALA A 250 10.00 -30.94 0.40
CA ALA A 250 10.88 -31.45 -0.66
C ALA A 250 10.10 -32.13 -1.79
N ARG A 251 9.07 -32.92 -1.46
CA ARG A 251 8.19 -33.53 -2.47
C ARG A 251 7.49 -32.49 -3.34
N ARG A 252 7.05 -31.37 -2.75
CA ARG A 252 6.41 -30.26 -3.47
C ARG A 252 7.41 -29.45 -4.29
N ALA A 253 8.60 -29.19 -3.74
CA ALA A 253 9.65 -28.42 -4.38
C ALA A 253 10.23 -29.16 -5.60
N PHE A 254 10.58 -30.44 -5.44
CA PHE A 254 11.20 -31.25 -6.48
C PHE A 254 10.20 -31.89 -7.45
N ARG A 255 8.90 -31.89 -7.09
CA ARG A 255 7.80 -32.44 -7.91
C ARG A 255 8.03 -33.90 -8.35
N ARG A 256 8.77 -34.67 -7.53
CA ARG A 256 9.05 -36.10 -7.72
C ARG A 256 9.08 -36.83 -6.37
N PRO A 257 9.04 -38.17 -6.35
CA PRO A 257 9.41 -38.93 -5.16
C PRO A 257 10.82 -38.54 -4.70
N VAL A 258 10.98 -38.29 -3.40
CA VAL A 258 12.24 -37.86 -2.78
C VAL A 258 12.70 -38.98 -1.86
N ALA A 259 13.96 -39.40 -2.01
CA ALA A 259 14.55 -40.44 -1.16
C ALA A 259 14.94 -39.84 0.20
N ALA A 260 14.94 -40.66 1.26
CA ALA A 260 15.19 -40.19 2.63
C ALA A 260 16.56 -39.49 2.76
N ASN A 261 17.60 -40.09 2.18
CA ASN A 261 18.97 -39.55 2.17
C ASN A 261 19.09 -38.19 1.46
N GLU A 262 18.22 -37.89 0.49
CA GLU A 262 18.20 -36.57 -0.16
C GLU A 262 17.67 -35.48 0.77
N VAL A 263 16.78 -35.82 1.70
CA VAL A 263 16.18 -34.88 2.65
C VAL A 263 17.07 -34.70 3.90
N ASP A 264 17.80 -35.74 4.29
CA ASP A 264 18.65 -35.76 5.49
C ASP A 264 19.64 -34.59 5.55
N LYS A 265 20.20 -34.18 4.41
CA LYS A 265 21.10 -33.03 4.33
C LYS A 265 20.43 -31.72 4.76
N TYR A 266 19.14 -31.54 4.44
CA TYR A 266 18.39 -30.35 4.85
C TYR A 266 17.95 -30.44 6.30
N ILE A 267 17.58 -31.62 6.78
CA ILE A 267 17.25 -31.86 8.20
C ILE A 267 18.47 -31.56 9.08
N ALA A 268 19.66 -31.98 8.66
CA ALA A 268 20.90 -31.68 9.37
C ALA A 268 21.17 -30.16 9.46
N LEU A 269 20.86 -29.40 8.41
CA LEU A 269 20.94 -27.94 8.43
C LEU A 269 19.95 -27.32 9.42
N VAL A 270 18.70 -27.82 9.46
CA VAL A 270 17.69 -27.37 10.44
C VAL A 270 18.20 -27.58 11.85
N GLN A 271 18.67 -28.78 12.17
CA GLN A 271 19.14 -29.12 13.52
C GLN A 271 20.34 -28.28 13.94
N ARG A 272 21.29 -28.06 13.03
CA ARG A 272 22.47 -27.23 13.30
C ARG A 272 22.09 -25.78 13.57
N ALA A 273 21.30 -25.17 12.69
CA ALA A 273 20.85 -23.79 12.86
C ALA A 273 19.94 -23.63 14.11
N GLN A 274 19.12 -24.63 14.43
CA GLN A 274 18.35 -24.65 15.67
C GLN A 274 19.24 -24.66 16.91
N GLN A 275 20.36 -25.39 16.90
CA GLN A 275 21.33 -25.40 18.00
C GLN A 275 22.05 -24.06 18.15
N ASP A 276 22.37 -23.42 17.03
CA ASP A 276 23.11 -22.14 17.00
C ASP A 276 22.22 -20.95 17.43
N GLU A 277 20.96 -20.90 16.96
CA GLU A 277 20.03 -19.77 17.19
C GLU A 277 19.07 -20.00 18.37
N GLY A 278 18.93 -21.24 18.84
CA GLY A 278 18.01 -21.61 19.93
C GLY A 278 16.53 -21.62 19.55
N SER A 279 16.18 -21.55 18.26
CA SER A 279 14.80 -21.58 17.75
C SER A 279 14.62 -22.65 16.67
N PHE A 280 13.52 -23.40 16.76
CA PHE A 280 13.15 -24.39 15.74
C PHE A 280 12.82 -23.72 14.41
N GLU A 281 12.10 -22.59 14.45
CA GLU A 281 11.70 -21.80 13.29
C GLU A 281 12.91 -21.20 12.57
N GLU A 282 13.91 -20.72 13.32
CA GLU A 282 15.18 -20.26 12.71
C GLU A 282 15.93 -21.41 12.04
N GLY A 283 15.98 -22.58 12.68
CA GLY A 283 16.49 -23.80 12.04
C GLY A 283 15.74 -24.14 10.74
N LEU A 284 14.41 -24.09 10.81
CA LEU A 284 13.53 -24.41 9.68
C LEU A 284 13.71 -23.42 8.51
N ALA A 285 13.92 -22.14 8.80
CA ALA A 285 14.20 -21.13 7.78
C ALA A 285 15.44 -21.48 6.95
N VAL A 286 16.53 -21.91 7.60
CA VAL A 286 17.77 -22.35 6.94
C VAL A 286 17.54 -23.61 6.10
N GLY A 287 16.79 -24.59 6.64
CA GLY A 287 16.44 -25.80 5.91
C GLY A 287 15.63 -25.53 4.64
N ILE A 288 14.60 -24.68 4.74
CA ILE A 288 13.75 -24.30 3.61
C ILE A 288 14.56 -23.48 2.59
N GLN A 289 15.39 -22.55 3.04
CA GLN A 289 16.28 -21.78 2.15
C GLN A 289 17.18 -22.72 1.33
N ALA A 290 17.87 -23.65 1.99
CA ALA A 290 18.74 -24.61 1.33
C ALA A 290 17.96 -25.49 0.34
N LEU A 291 16.73 -25.90 0.69
CA LEU A 291 15.85 -26.66 -0.18
C LEU A 291 15.47 -25.89 -1.45
N LEU A 292 15.11 -24.61 -1.33
CA LEU A 292 14.67 -23.75 -2.45
C LEU A 292 15.81 -23.37 -3.42
N VAL A 293 17.05 -23.27 -2.92
CA VAL A 293 18.23 -22.94 -3.74
C VAL A 293 18.84 -24.19 -4.37
N SER A 294 18.51 -25.38 -3.87
CA SER A 294 19.06 -26.62 -4.39
C SER A 294 18.66 -26.79 -5.85
N PRO A 295 19.61 -27.03 -6.77
CA PRO A 295 19.28 -27.55 -8.07
C PRO A 295 18.54 -28.86 -7.81
N ALA A 296 17.25 -28.94 -8.16
CA ALA A 296 16.64 -30.25 -8.31
C ALA A 296 17.52 -30.97 -9.32
N GLU A 297 18.21 -32.03 -8.91
CA GLU A 297 18.96 -32.87 -9.84
C GLU A 297 17.98 -33.34 -10.90
N SER A 298 18.01 -32.65 -12.04
CA SER A 298 17.24 -32.92 -13.24
C SER A 298 18.10 -33.80 -14.13
N SER A 299 18.64 -34.88 -13.57
CA SER A 299 19.15 -36.00 -14.35
C SER A 299 18.01 -37.02 -14.45
N GLY A 300 17.15 -36.81 -15.44
CA GLY A 300 16.27 -37.86 -15.93
C GLY A 300 17.15 -39.04 -16.39
N ALA A 301 17.05 -40.15 -15.68
CA ALA A 301 17.59 -41.43 -16.10
C ALA A 301 16.91 -41.86 -17.40
N ALA A 302 17.54 -41.55 -18.53
CA ALA A 302 17.41 -42.26 -19.79
C ALA A 302 18.78 -42.83 -20.15
N SER A 303 19.16 -43.92 -19.49
CA SER A 303 20.20 -44.82 -20.01
C SER A 303 19.84 -46.23 -19.56
N GLY A 304 19.42 -47.03 -20.54
CA GLY A 304 19.07 -48.42 -20.34
C GLY A 304 20.28 -49.26 -19.91
N ASN A 305 19.94 -50.36 -19.26
CA ASN A 305 20.74 -51.58 -19.08
C ASN A 305 22.07 -51.61 -19.85
N ARG A 306 23.17 -51.64 -19.11
CA ARG A 306 24.30 -52.56 -19.36
C ARG A 306 25.07 -52.77 -18.07
N ALA A 307 25.12 -54.03 -17.68
CA ALA A 307 26.05 -54.54 -16.67
C ALA A 307 27.50 -54.36 -17.14
N ALA A 308 28.37 -53.92 -16.24
CA ALA A 308 29.69 -54.52 -15.95
C ALA A 308 30.56 -53.57 -15.10
N ASP A 309 31.18 -54.17 -14.09
CA ASP A 309 32.48 -53.87 -13.47
C ASP A 309 32.72 -52.60 -12.65
N HIS A 310 33.05 -52.87 -11.38
CA HIS A 310 33.82 -52.04 -10.45
C HIS A 310 35.28 -51.90 -10.92
N PRO A 311 35.98 -50.79 -10.61
CA PRO A 311 36.55 -50.68 -9.26
C PRO A 311 36.57 -49.29 -8.62
N THR A 312 36.71 -49.36 -7.30
CA THR A 312 36.92 -48.38 -6.23
C THR A 312 37.74 -47.12 -6.57
N ARG A 313 37.26 -45.91 -6.20
CA ARG A 313 38.13 -44.82 -5.70
C ARG A 313 37.39 -43.71 -4.90
N ALA A 314 37.89 -43.52 -3.67
CA ALA A 314 38.08 -42.32 -2.86
C ALA A 314 37.05 -41.16 -2.81
N GLY A 315 36.51 -41.00 -1.60
CA GLY A 315 36.09 -39.78 -0.88
C GLY A 315 36.14 -38.41 -1.57
N GLY A 316 34.96 -37.81 -1.70
CA GLY A 316 34.75 -36.36 -1.86
C GLY A 316 34.20 -35.75 -0.57
N ALA A 317 34.87 -34.72 -0.06
CA ALA A 317 34.53 -34.01 1.17
C ALA A 317 33.21 -33.20 1.05
N PRO A 318 32.46 -32.98 2.15
CA PRO A 318 31.28 -32.13 2.14
C PRO A 318 31.68 -30.66 1.99
N VAL A 319 30.99 -29.95 1.09
CA VAL A 319 31.08 -28.50 0.89
C VAL A 319 30.54 -27.80 2.15
N VAL A 320 31.40 -27.04 2.82
CA VAL A 320 31.06 -26.25 4.01
C VAL A 320 30.47 -24.91 3.55
N PHE A 321 29.21 -24.65 3.93
CA PHE A 321 28.57 -23.35 3.73
C PHE A 321 28.90 -22.40 4.88
N PRO A 322 29.43 -21.19 4.63
CA PRO A 322 29.63 -20.21 5.69
C PRO A 322 28.30 -19.59 6.11
N VAL A 323 27.94 -19.74 7.38
CA VAL A 323 26.85 -19.00 8.03
C VAL A 323 27.37 -17.58 8.30
N GLY A 324 26.77 -16.59 7.65
CA GLY A 324 27.07 -15.18 7.89
C GLY A 324 26.55 -14.75 9.26
N LYS A 325 27.46 -14.52 10.21
CA LYS A 325 27.13 -13.95 11.53
C LYS A 325 26.79 -12.46 11.38
N HIS A 326 25.51 -12.10 11.42
CA HIS A 326 25.08 -10.75 11.78
C HIS A 326 24.58 -10.74 13.22
N ALA A 327 25.53 -10.65 14.17
CA ALA A 327 25.23 -10.43 15.57
C ALA A 327 24.77 -8.97 15.79
N GLY A 328 23.47 -8.77 16.02
CA GLY A 328 22.91 -7.54 16.57
C GLY A 328 23.28 -7.40 18.04
N ARG A 329 24.05 -6.36 18.39
CA ARG A 329 24.34 -5.95 19.77
C ARG A 329 23.08 -5.37 20.42
N LEU A 330 22.50 -6.05 21.41
CA LEU A 330 21.76 -5.40 22.49
C LEU A 330 22.66 -5.28 23.71
N ALA A 331 23.04 -4.04 24.05
CA ALA A 331 23.80 -3.73 25.25
C ALA A 331 22.84 -3.61 26.45
N ALA A 332 23.01 -4.50 27.43
CA ALA A 332 22.46 -4.36 28.76
C ALA A 332 23.48 -3.64 29.66
N ALA A 333 23.19 -2.41 30.07
CA ALA A 333 23.98 -1.68 31.06
C ALA A 333 23.44 -1.97 32.46
N ARG A 334 24.16 -2.77 33.25
CA ARG A 334 24.06 -2.83 34.72
C ARG A 334 25.26 -2.08 35.30
N GLY A 335 25.03 -0.91 35.88
CA GLY A 335 25.99 -0.20 36.73
C GLY A 335 25.57 -0.34 38.20
N ARG A 336 26.46 -0.89 39.03
CA ARG A 336 26.41 -0.85 40.51
C ARG A 336 27.19 0.38 41.02
N HIS A 337 27.02 0.63 42.33
CA HIS A 337 27.56 1.70 43.20
C HIS A 337 26.58 2.87 43.35
N GLY A 338 26.16 3.33 44.53
CA GLY A 338 26.53 3.02 45.91
C GLY A 338 26.29 4.28 46.75
N ASN A 339 25.37 4.21 47.73
CA ASN A 339 25.18 5.03 48.94
C ASN A 339 25.53 6.55 48.96
N ALA A 340 24.56 7.40 49.31
CA ALA A 340 24.42 8.03 50.64
C ALA A 340 23.48 9.27 50.66
N ALA A 341 22.48 9.21 51.55
CA ALA A 341 21.90 10.25 52.42
C ALA A 341 21.56 11.68 51.92
N ARG A 342 20.27 12.08 51.99
CA ARG A 342 19.69 12.97 53.05
C ARG A 342 18.30 13.52 52.69
N SER A 343 17.41 13.47 53.69
CA SER A 343 16.28 14.38 54.06
C SER A 343 15.43 15.10 53.00
N ALA A 344 14.11 14.89 53.03
CA ALA A 344 13.11 15.86 53.53
C ALA A 344 11.66 15.41 53.26
N ARG A 345 10.78 15.58 54.26
CA ARG A 345 9.30 15.58 54.24
C ARG A 345 8.77 16.75 53.37
N PRO A 346 7.48 16.80 52.89
CA PRO A 346 6.25 16.86 53.72
C PRO A 346 4.97 16.23 53.07
N ASP A 347 4.04 15.68 53.87
CA ASP A 347 2.76 16.21 54.41
C ASP A 347 1.49 15.81 53.63
N ARG A 348 0.47 15.44 54.43
CA ARG A 348 -0.87 14.94 54.08
C ARG A 348 -1.79 16.07 53.59
N PRO A 349 -2.90 15.75 52.89
CA PRO A 349 -4.09 16.59 52.89
C PRO A 349 -5.16 16.05 53.85
N GLY A 350 -5.63 16.92 54.75
CA GLY A 350 -6.82 16.71 55.58
C GLY A 350 -8.08 17.27 54.91
N ALA A 351 -9.21 16.65 55.22
CA ALA A 351 -10.54 17.03 54.76
C ALA A 351 -11.24 18.00 55.74
N ALA A 352 -12.17 18.77 55.18
CA ALA A 352 -13.51 19.12 55.69
C ALA A 352 -13.82 20.58 56.09
N HIS A 353 -14.95 21.04 55.51
CA HIS A 353 -15.98 22.00 56.00
C HIS A 353 -15.59 23.51 56.05
N VAL A 354 -16.46 24.52 55.81
CA VAL A 354 -17.93 24.74 55.95
C VAL A 354 -18.37 25.87 54.98
N ALA A 355 -19.69 25.93 54.70
CA ALA A 355 -20.54 27.09 54.37
C ALA A 355 -21.08 27.16 52.94
#